data_AF-A0A9E0IHE0-F1
#
_entry.id   AF-A0A9E0IHE0-F1
#
_cell.length_a   1.000
_cell.length_b   1.000
_cell.length_c   1.000
_cell.angle_alpha   90.00
_cell.angle_beta   90.00
_cell.angle_gamma   90.00
#
_symmetry.space_group_name_H-M   'P 1'
#
loop_
_entity.id
_entity.type
_entity.pdbx_description
1 polymer ?
#
loop_
_entity_poly.entity_id
_entity_poly.type
_entity_poly.pdbx_seq_one_letter_code
_entity_poly.pdbx_strand_id
1 'polypeptide(L)'
;MPALDWFFAGVLLLSMLLGAWRGLVYELISLMGWVAALVLARLFAGDVAQHLPMAGASELLRHVLAFLLIFVAAVMAGTLLAVVFKKLLNTVGLRPADRALGALFGLSRGGLLLLLLSALVSMTAMKDAALWQESHGARIALSILATLRPMLPQDLAPYLPA
;
A
#
# COMPACT_ATOMS: atom_id res chain seq x y z
N MET A 1 -6.47 -28.39 7.87
CA MET A 1 -6.12 -27.11 7.24
C MET A 1 -4.83 -26.63 7.88
N PRO A 2 -3.73 -26.53 7.12
CA PRO A 2 -2.44 -26.02 7.58
C PRO A 2 -2.56 -24.72 8.36
N ALA A 3 -1.75 -24.52 9.40
CA ALA A 3 -1.74 -23.29 10.20
C ALA A 3 -1.52 -22.03 9.34
N LEU A 4 -0.80 -22.17 8.22
CA LEU A 4 -0.54 -21.09 7.26
C LEU A 4 -1.81 -20.63 6.52
N ASP A 5 -2.78 -21.52 6.27
CA ASP A 5 -4.03 -21.14 5.59
C ASP A 5 -4.88 -20.23 6.49
N TRP A 6 -4.85 -20.45 7.81
CA TRP A 6 -5.48 -19.57 8.79
C TRP A 6 -4.80 -18.20 8.85
N PHE A 7 -3.49 -18.14 8.66
CA PHE A 7 -2.77 -16.88 8.55
C PHE A 7 -3.20 -16.09 7.30
N PHE A 8 -3.23 -16.74 6.13
CA PHE A 8 -3.69 -16.12 4.87
C PHE A 8 -5.14 -15.62 5.00
N ALA A 9 -6.04 -16.46 5.51
CA ALA A 9 -7.43 -16.09 5.74
C ALA A 9 -7.55 -14.92 6.72
N GLY A 10 -6.76 -14.93 7.80
CA GLY A 10 -6.72 -13.85 8.78
C GLY A 10 -6.28 -12.51 8.18
N VAL A 11 -5.23 -12.51 7.35
CA VAL A 11 -4.76 -11.30 6.65
C VAL A 11 -5.81 -10.76 5.68
N LEU A 12 -6.44 -11.64 4.89
CA LEU A 12 -7.50 -11.24 3.95
C LEU A 12 -8.72 -10.68 4.68
N LEU A 13 -9.17 -11.37 5.73
CA LEU A 13 -10.31 -10.95 6.53
C LEU A 13 -10.04 -9.62 7.24
N LEU A 14 -8.86 -9.47 7.85
CA LEU A 14 -8.48 -8.21 8.50
C LEU A 14 -8.41 -7.08 7.48
N SER A 15 -7.78 -7.29 6.32
CA SER A 15 -7.66 -6.25 5.30
C SER A 15 -9.04 -5.87 4.72
N MET A 16 -9.93 -6.84 4.52
CA MET A 16 -11.32 -6.62 4.11
C MET A 16 -12.10 -5.82 5.16
N LEU A 17 -12.02 -6.19 6.44
CA LEU A 17 -12.71 -5.47 7.52
C LEU A 17 -12.18 -4.04 7.68
N LEU A 18 -10.86 -3.85 7.59
CA LEU A 18 -10.24 -2.53 7.61
C LEU A 18 -10.69 -1.69 6.42
N GLY A 19 -10.76 -2.27 5.22
CA GLY A 19 -11.30 -1.61 4.03
C GLY A 19 -12.78 -1.24 4.19
N ALA A 20 -13.59 -2.14 4.75
CA ALA A 20 -15.01 -1.90 5.03
C ALA A 20 -15.26 -0.85 6.12
N TRP A 21 -14.33 -0.69 7.07
CA TRP A 21 -14.37 0.37 8.08
C TRP A 21 -13.99 1.71 7.44
N ARG A 22 -12.86 1.74 6.72
CA ARG A 22 -12.31 2.97 6.15
C ARG A 22 -13.20 3.52 5.03
N GLY A 23 -13.69 2.65 4.15
CA GLY A 23 -14.43 3.00 2.94
C GLY A 23 -13.51 3.20 1.74
N LEU A 24 -13.99 2.88 0.53
CA LEU A 24 -13.22 2.99 -0.72
C LEU A 24 -12.72 4.42 -0.94
N VAL A 25 -13.61 5.41 -0.80
CA VAL A 25 -13.27 6.80 -1.14
C VAL A 25 -12.18 7.35 -0.23
N TYR A 26 -12.24 7.00 1.06
CA TYR A 26 -11.18 7.38 1.99
C TYR A 26 -9.84 6.74 1.60
N GLU A 27 -9.83 5.45 1.22
CA GLU A 27 -8.61 4.77 0.78
C GLU A 27 -8.05 5.36 -0.51
N LEU A 28 -8.88 5.63 -1.52
CA LEU A 28 -8.44 6.24 -2.78
C LEU A 28 -7.91 7.66 -2.59
N ILE A 29 -8.63 8.52 -1.86
CA ILE A 29 -8.17 9.90 -1.61
C ILE A 29 -6.89 9.89 -0.77
N SER A 30 -6.79 9.00 0.22
CA SER A 30 -5.56 8.87 1.01
C SER A 30 -4.38 8.43 0.14
N LEU A 31 -4.56 7.47 -0.77
CA LEU A 31 -3.50 7.01 -1.66
C LEU A 31 -3.08 8.10 -2.64
N MET A 32 -4.05 8.77 -3.27
CA MET A 32 -3.78 9.92 -4.14
C MET A 32 -3.09 11.05 -3.38
N GLY A 33 -3.49 11.30 -2.14
CA GLY A 33 -2.88 12.30 -1.26
C GLY A 33 -1.41 11.99 -0.96
N TRP A 34 -1.06 10.73 -0.72
CA TRP A 34 0.34 10.31 -0.55
C TRP A 34 1.16 10.53 -1.83
N VAL A 35 0.64 10.13 -3.00
CA VAL A 35 1.32 10.33 -4.29
C VAL A 35 1.50 11.83 -4.57
N ALA A 36 0.43 12.62 -4.42
CA ALA A 36 0.47 14.06 -4.59
C ALA A 36 1.46 14.71 -3.62
N ALA A 37 1.50 14.29 -2.35
CA ALA A 37 2.45 14.80 -1.38
C ALA A 37 3.90 14.52 -1.79
N LEU A 38 4.21 13.32 -2.29
CA LEU A 38 5.55 13.00 -2.79
C LEU A 38 5.92 13.83 -4.01
N VAL A 39 4.99 14.02 -4.96
CA VAL A 39 5.22 14.83 -6.16
C VAL A 39 5.45 16.29 -5.77
N LEU A 40 4.60 16.87 -4.92
CA LEU A 40 4.73 18.24 -4.44
C LEU A 40 6.05 18.43 -3.67
N ALA A 41 6.39 17.50 -2.77
CA ALA A 41 7.64 17.57 -2.03
C ALA A 41 8.85 17.49 -2.96
N ARG A 42 8.84 16.60 -3.97
CA ARG A 42 9.90 16.52 -4.99
C ARG A 42 10.06 17.83 -5.77
N LEU A 43 8.95 18.46 -6.19
CA LEU A 43 8.97 19.65 -7.04
C LEU A 43 9.38 20.90 -6.27
N PHE A 44 8.86 21.09 -5.06
CA PHE A 44 8.99 22.35 -4.31
C PHE A 44 10.05 22.34 -3.21
N ALA A 45 10.68 21.19 -2.90
CA ALA A 45 11.71 21.13 -1.86
C ALA A 45 12.90 22.05 -2.13
N GLY A 46 13.28 22.23 -3.40
CA GLY A 46 14.35 23.15 -3.79
C GLY A 46 14.04 24.60 -3.41
N ASP A 47 12.85 25.08 -3.80
CA ASP A 47 12.41 26.45 -3.54
C ASP A 47 12.24 26.70 -2.03
N VAL A 48 11.60 25.78 -1.31
CA VAL A 48 11.39 25.91 0.14
C VAL A 48 12.71 25.84 0.90
N ALA A 49 13.68 25.04 0.44
CA ALA A 49 14.99 24.94 1.07
C ALA A 49 15.72 26.29 1.10
N GLN A 50 15.59 27.13 0.06
CA GLN A 50 16.24 28.44 0.01
C GLN A 50 15.72 29.42 1.07
N HIS A 51 14.48 29.23 1.51
CA HIS A 51 13.81 30.09 2.50
C HIS A 51 13.99 29.61 3.94
N LEU A 52 14.57 28.42 4.16
CA LEU A 52 14.81 27.91 5.51
C LEU A 52 15.95 28.68 6.19
N PRO A 53 15.73 29.31 7.36
CA PRO A 53 16.73 30.09 8.08
C PRO A 53 17.71 29.17 8.84
N MET A 54 18.43 28.33 8.10
CA MET A 54 19.38 27.35 8.63
C MET A 54 20.80 27.71 8.17
N ALA A 55 21.27 28.88 8.59
CA ALA A 55 22.63 29.34 8.33
C ALA A 55 23.63 28.37 8.98
N GLY A 56 24.42 27.66 8.16
CA GLY A 56 25.41 26.67 8.61
C GLY A 56 25.01 25.20 8.42
N ALA A 57 23.77 24.89 8.03
CA ALA A 57 23.38 23.54 7.64
C ALA A 57 23.88 23.18 6.24
N SER A 58 24.15 21.88 5.99
CA SER A 58 24.48 21.41 4.65
C SER A 58 23.29 21.57 3.70
N GLU A 59 23.57 21.78 2.42
CA GLU A 59 22.54 21.91 1.38
C GLU A 59 21.62 20.68 1.33
N LEU A 60 22.21 19.49 1.49
CA LEU A 60 21.47 18.23 1.58
C LEU A 60 20.49 18.23 2.77
N LEU A 61 20.95 18.61 3.96
CA LEU A 61 20.09 18.62 5.15
C LEU A 61 18.92 19.60 4.98
N ARG A 62 19.19 20.79 4.44
CA ARG A 62 18.16 21.80 4.18
C ARG A 62 17.14 21.33 3.15
N HIS A 63 17.58 20.65 2.10
CA HIS A 63 16.70 20.07 1.09
C HIS A 63 15.83 18.94 1.65
N VAL A 64 16.41 18.04 2.45
CA VAL A 64 15.65 16.95 3.11
C VAL A 64 14.60 17.52 4.06
N LEU A 65 14.95 18.54 4.85
CA LEU A 65 14.00 19.18 5.76
C LEU A 65 12.86 19.90 5.01
N ALA A 66 13.18 20.61 3.93
CA ALA A 66 12.17 21.23 3.07
C ALA A 66 11.23 20.19 2.45
N PHE A 67 11.79 19.08 1.95
CA PHE A 67 11.02 17.95 1.43
C PHE A 67 10.06 17.40 2.49
N LEU A 68 10.56 17.10 3.68
CA LEU A 68 9.74 16.57 4.78
C LEU A 68 8.63 17.55 5.19
N LEU A 69 8.94 18.84 5.25
CA LEU A 69 7.96 19.88 5.58
C LEU A 69 6.81 19.91 4.57
N ILE A 70 7.12 19.97 3.27
CA ILE A 70 6.10 19.96 2.21
C ILE A 70 5.32 18.64 2.23
N PHE A 71 6.03 17.53 2.36
CA PHE A 71 5.43 16.20 2.36
C PHE A 71 4.39 16.06 3.49
N VAL A 72 4.76 16.42 4.72
CA VAL A 72 3.86 16.37 5.87
C VAL A 72 2.68 17.32 5.68
N ALA A 73 2.92 18.57 5.25
CA ALA A 73 1.86 19.54 5.01
C ALA A 73 0.85 19.05 3.95
N ALA A 74 1.34 18.47 2.85
CA ALA A 74 0.50 17.93 1.79
C ALA A 74 -0.30 16.70 2.24
N VAL A 75 0.30 15.78 3.01
CA VAL A 75 -0.43 14.64 3.60
C VAL A 75 -1.51 15.13 4.56
N MET A 76 -1.22 16.12 5.40
CA MET A 76 -2.22 16.72 6.29
C MET A 76 -3.39 17.34 5.51
N ALA A 77 -3.10 18.07 4.43
CA ALA A 77 -4.13 18.62 3.56
C ALA A 77 -4.96 17.52 2.87
N GLY A 78 -4.31 16.50 2.32
CA GLY A 78 -4.98 15.37 1.67
C GLY A 78 -5.86 14.56 2.62
N THR A 79 -5.41 14.33 3.85
CA THR A 79 -6.21 13.64 4.87
C THR A 79 -7.43 14.46 5.30
N LEU A 80 -7.29 15.78 5.44
CA LEU A 80 -8.43 16.66 5.72
C LEU A 80 -9.48 16.58 4.60
N LEU A 81 -9.04 16.63 3.34
CA LEU A 81 -9.92 16.43 2.18
C LEU A 81 -10.62 15.08 2.23
N ALA A 82 -9.90 13.98 2.51
CA ALA A 82 -10.49 12.65 2.63
C ALA A 82 -11.60 12.59 3.70
N VAL A 83 -11.41 13.26 4.84
CA VAL A 83 -12.42 13.35 5.91
C VAL A 83 -13.64 14.13 5.46
N VAL A 84 -13.46 15.23 4.74
CA VAL A 84 -14.58 16.02 4.20
C VAL A 84 -15.40 15.20 3.20
N PHE A 85 -14.75 14.54 2.23
CA PHE A 85 -15.43 13.68 1.26
C PHE A 85 -16.19 12.53 1.94
N LYS A 86 -15.60 11.92 2.97
CA LYS A 86 -16.28 10.88 3.75
C LYS A 86 -17.55 11.40 4.41
N LYS A 87 -17.55 12.64 4.92
CA LYS A 87 -18.76 13.27 5.48
C LYS A 87 -19.82 13.52 4.40
N LEU A 88 -19.42 13.98 3.21
CA LEU A 88 -20.33 14.21 2.07
C LEU A 88 -21.01 12.92 1.62
N LEU A 89 -20.28 11.81 1.51
CA LEU A 89 -20.87 10.52 1.16
C LEU A 89 -21.89 10.04 2.20
N ASN A 90 -21.63 10.31 3.47
CA ASN A 90 -22.57 9.99 4.55
C ASN A 90 -23.86 10.81 4.42
N THR A 91 -23.79 12.07 3.99
CA THR A 91 -25.00 12.89 3.78
C THR A 91 -25.86 12.43 2.61
N VAL A 92 -25.25 11.87 1.56
CA VAL A 92 -25.95 11.38 0.36
C VAL A 92 -26.44 9.93 0.55
N GLY A 93 -26.12 9.29 1.68
CA GLY A 93 -26.53 7.91 1.96
C GLY A 93 -25.72 6.83 1.22
N LEU A 94 -24.62 7.19 0.56
CA LEU A 94 -23.75 6.27 -0.18
C LEU A 94 -22.82 5.43 0.72
N ARG A 95 -22.95 5.57 2.05
CA ARG A 95 -22.12 4.89 3.04
C ARG A 95 -22.09 3.36 2.89
N PRO A 96 -23.20 2.64 2.65
CA PRO A 96 -23.14 1.17 2.49
C PRO A 96 -22.34 0.76 1.25
N ALA A 97 -22.53 1.46 0.12
CA ALA A 97 -21.81 1.20 -1.12
C ALA A 97 -20.30 1.48 -0.96
N ASP A 98 -19.93 2.62 -0.36
CA ASP A 98 -18.53 2.97 -0.07
C ASP A 98 -17.83 1.93 0.82
N ARG A 99 -18.54 1.38 1.81
CA ARG A 99 -18.01 0.31 2.68
C ARG A 99 -17.89 -1.03 1.97
N ALA A 100 -18.86 -1.40 1.12
CA ALA A 100 -18.80 -2.64 0.35
C ALA A 100 -17.64 -2.61 -0.65
N LEU A 101 -17.49 -1.51 -1.37
CA LEU A 101 -16.35 -1.30 -2.26
C LEU A 101 -15.02 -1.23 -1.49
N GLY A 102 -15.03 -0.62 -0.30
CA GLY A 102 -13.88 -0.63 0.61
C GLY A 102 -13.48 -2.05 1.04
N ALA A 103 -14.45 -2.94 1.30
CA ALA A 103 -14.18 -4.36 1.57
C ALA A 103 -13.48 -5.03 0.39
N LEU A 104 -13.97 -4.81 -0.85
CA LEU A 104 -13.37 -5.37 -2.06
C LEU A 104 -11.95 -4.83 -2.31
N PHE A 105 -11.74 -3.53 -2.10
CA PHE A 105 -10.41 -2.94 -2.18
C PHE A 105 -9.48 -3.49 -1.09
N GLY A 106 -9.97 -3.60 0.14
CA GLY A 106 -9.26 -4.21 1.26
C GLY A 106 -8.86 -5.65 0.96
N LEU A 107 -9.75 -6.45 0.37
CA LEU A 107 -9.45 -7.80 -0.05
C LEU A 107 -8.35 -7.83 -1.13
N SER A 108 -8.46 -6.96 -2.13
CA SER A 108 -7.46 -6.81 -3.20
C SER A 108 -6.08 -6.42 -2.64
N ARG A 109 -6.04 -5.46 -1.70
CA ARG A 109 -4.81 -5.06 -0.98
C ARG A 109 -4.24 -6.21 -0.16
N GLY A 110 -5.07 -6.94 0.56
CA GLY A 110 -4.65 -8.11 1.34
C GLY A 110 -4.06 -9.20 0.44
N GLY A 111 -4.70 -9.46 -0.70
CA GLY A 111 -4.19 -10.36 -1.73
C GLY A 111 -2.84 -9.92 -2.27
N LEU A 112 -2.70 -8.64 -2.64
CA LEU A 112 -1.43 -8.06 -3.08
C LEU A 112 -0.32 -8.23 -2.03
N LEU A 113 -0.60 -7.97 -0.76
CA LEU A 113 0.37 -8.17 0.33
C LEU A 113 0.81 -9.64 0.46
N LEU A 114 -0.14 -10.57 0.37
CA LEU A 114 0.15 -12.01 0.41
C LEU A 114 0.92 -12.49 -0.83
N LEU A 115 0.64 -11.92 -2.01
CA LEU A 115 1.41 -12.20 -3.23
C LEU A 115 2.86 -11.70 -3.08
N LEU A 116 3.06 -10.48 -2.57
CA LEU A 116 4.41 -9.96 -2.30
C LEU A 116 5.15 -10.81 -1.26
N LEU A 117 4.48 -11.20 -0.18
CA LEU A 117 5.04 -12.12 0.81
C LEU A 117 5.43 -13.45 0.18
N SER A 118 4.56 -14.02 -0.66
CA SER A 118 4.80 -15.30 -1.32
C SER A 118 5.95 -15.23 -2.31
N ALA A 119 6.08 -14.11 -3.03
CA ALA A 119 7.22 -13.83 -3.89
C ALA A 119 8.51 -13.74 -3.07
N LEU A 120 8.53 -13.03 -1.94
CA LEU A 120 9.70 -12.97 -1.06
C LEU A 120 10.09 -14.36 -0.52
N VAL A 121 9.10 -15.16 -0.10
CA VAL A 121 9.35 -16.52 0.41
C VAL A 121 9.90 -17.42 -0.69
N SER A 122 9.46 -17.29 -1.95
CA SER A 122 10.01 -18.09 -3.06
C SER A 122 11.49 -17.82 -3.34
N MET A 123 12.01 -16.67 -2.91
CA MET A 123 13.44 -16.32 -2.99
C MET A 123 14.28 -16.96 -1.86
N THR A 124 13.64 -17.61 -0.88
CA THR A 124 14.31 -18.17 0.30
C THR A 124 14.18 -19.69 0.36
N ALA A 125 14.97 -20.36 1.21
CA ALA A 125 14.84 -21.80 1.46
C ALA A 125 13.51 -22.21 2.11
N MET A 126 12.71 -21.23 2.58
CA MET A 126 11.41 -21.48 3.22
C MET A 126 10.35 -21.98 2.22
N LYS A 127 10.57 -21.84 0.91
CA LYS A 127 9.68 -22.36 -0.14
C LYS A 127 9.51 -23.89 -0.08
N ASP A 128 10.52 -24.62 0.40
CA ASP A 128 10.52 -26.09 0.46
C ASP A 128 10.03 -26.62 1.82
N ALA A 129 9.69 -25.72 2.75
CA ALA A 129 9.18 -26.11 4.06
C ALA A 129 7.79 -26.78 3.94
N ALA A 130 7.56 -27.84 4.72
CA ALA A 130 6.28 -28.56 4.74
C ALA A 130 5.07 -27.64 4.98
N LEU A 131 5.20 -26.66 5.88
CA LEU A 131 4.16 -25.65 6.16
C LEU A 131 3.76 -24.83 4.93
N TRP A 132 4.71 -24.57 4.01
CA TRP A 132 4.49 -23.79 2.80
C TRP A 132 3.91 -24.65 1.68
N GLN A 133 4.44 -25.85 1.47
CA GLN A 133 4.00 -26.79 0.43
C GLN A 133 2.59 -27.35 0.69
N GLU A 134 2.23 -27.56 1.96
CA GLU A 134 0.91 -28.05 2.34
C GLU A 134 -0.18 -26.97 2.22
N SER A 135 0.17 -25.68 2.29
CA SER A 135 -0.78 -24.58 2.26
C SER A 135 -1.46 -24.43 0.90
N HIS A 136 -2.79 -24.32 0.93
CA HIS A 136 -3.56 -23.97 -0.26
C HIS A 136 -3.38 -22.50 -0.63
N GLY A 137 -3.33 -21.61 0.38
CA GLY A 137 -3.13 -20.18 0.18
C GLY A 137 -1.80 -19.86 -0.51
N ALA A 138 -0.71 -20.50 -0.07
CA ALA A 138 0.60 -20.35 -0.70
C ALA A 138 0.59 -20.87 -2.15
N ARG A 139 -0.02 -22.03 -2.42
CA ARG A 139 -0.13 -22.58 -3.79
C ARG A 139 -0.91 -21.67 -4.73
N ILE A 140 -2.03 -21.10 -4.28
CA ILE A 140 -2.82 -20.13 -5.06
C ILE A 140 -2.02 -18.85 -5.32
N ALA A 141 -1.31 -18.35 -4.30
CA ALA A 141 -0.47 -17.16 -4.47
C ALA A 141 0.64 -17.40 -5.49
N LEU A 142 1.32 -18.55 -5.43
CA LEU A 142 2.37 -18.91 -6.39
C LEU A 142 1.84 -19.11 -7.82
N SER A 143 0.64 -19.67 -8.01
CA SER A 143 0.05 -19.83 -9.34
C SER A 143 -0.34 -18.49 -9.97
N ILE A 144 -0.86 -17.55 -9.16
CA ILE A 144 -1.10 -16.17 -9.60
C ILE A 144 0.23 -15.50 -9.98
N LEU A 145 1.27 -15.65 -9.16
CA LEU A 145 2.60 -15.10 -9.46
C LEU A 145 3.19 -15.68 -10.76
N ALA A 146 3.06 -16.98 -11.00
CA ALA A 146 3.49 -17.62 -12.24
C ALA A 146 2.73 -17.06 -13.46
N THR A 147 1.44 -16.80 -13.31
CA THR A 147 0.61 -16.16 -14.35
C THR A 147 1.01 -14.70 -14.61
N LEU A 148 1.46 -13.99 -13.58
CA LEU A 148 1.91 -12.60 -13.66
C LEU A 148 3.39 -12.45 -14.05
N ARG A 149 4.16 -13.56 -14.09
CA ARG A 149 5.56 -13.61 -14.51
C ARG A 149 5.88 -12.86 -15.81
N PRO A 150 5.10 -12.95 -16.91
CA PRO A 150 5.40 -12.21 -18.14
C PRO A 150 5.26 -10.69 -18.01
N MET A 151 4.57 -10.20 -16.98
CA MET A 151 4.39 -8.77 -16.69
C MET A 151 5.43 -8.24 -15.69
N LEU A 152 6.21 -9.12 -15.06
CA LEU A 152 7.19 -8.73 -14.05
C LEU A 152 8.48 -8.21 -14.69
N PRO A 153 9.12 -7.18 -14.11
CA PRO A 153 10.43 -6.71 -14.52
C PRO A 153 11.43 -7.87 -14.63
N GLN A 154 12.31 -7.81 -15.64
CA GLN A 154 13.25 -8.90 -15.94
C GLN A 154 14.15 -9.26 -14.75
N ASP A 155 14.38 -8.33 -13.83
CA ASP A 155 15.16 -8.53 -12.59
C ASP A 155 14.51 -9.49 -11.59
N LEU A 156 13.18 -9.65 -11.64
CA LEU A 156 12.41 -10.50 -10.71
C LEU A 156 12.08 -11.88 -11.31
N ALA A 157 12.18 -12.01 -12.64
CA ALA A 157 11.88 -13.24 -13.38
C ALA A 157 12.72 -14.49 -13.00
N PRO A 158 14.00 -14.38 -12.56
CA PRO A 158 14.81 -15.53 -12.15
C PRO A 158 14.38 -16.16 -10.81
N TYR A 159 13.63 -15.43 -9.99
CA TYR A 159 13.36 -15.80 -8.59
C TYR A 159 11.95 -16.37 -8.35
N LEU A 160 11.15 -16.45 -9.41
CA LEU A 160 9.80 -17.02 -9.37
C LEU A 160 9.84 -18.48 -9.83
N PRO A 161 9.00 -19.34 -9.24
CA PRO A 161 8.85 -20.71 -9.72
C PRO A 161 8.43 -20.70 -11.19
N ALA A 162 8.99 -21.66 -11.94
CA ALA A 162 8.75 -21.81 -13.36
C ALA A 162 7.35 -22.33 -13.68
#